data_AF-A0A9X9EQK5-F1
#
_entry.id   AF-A0A9X9EQK5-F1
#
_cell.length_a   1.000
_cell.length_b   1.000
_cell.length_c   1.000
_cell.angle_alpha   90.00
_cell.angle_beta   90.00
_cell.angle_gamma   90.00
#
_symmetry.space_group_name_H-M   'P 1'
#
loop_
_entity.id
_entity.type
_entity.pdbx_description
1 polymer ?
#
loop_
_entity_poly.entity_id
_entity_poly.type
_entity_poly.pdbx_seq_one_letter_code
_entity_poly.pdbx_strand_id
1 'polypeptide(L)' 'MEKLGLHETLELHEILNFKSLCLSKASTMNGLVQDTELKNILLQDMSNGREHIQKLQEILVNQGEGRQ' A
#
# COMPACT_ATOMS: atom_id res chain seq x y z
N MET A 1 16.27 14.55 -4.20
CA MET A 1 15.52 13.55 -4.97
C MET A 1 14.94 14.25 -6.17
N GLU A 2 15.09 13.67 -7.36
CA GLU A 2 14.46 14.18 -8.57
C GLU A 2 12.93 14.17 -8.41
N LYS A 3 12.26 15.20 -8.91
CA LYS A 3 10.81 15.31 -8.86
C LYS A 3 10.24 14.30 -9.87
N LEU A 4 9.23 13.52 -9.46
CA LEU A 4 8.64 12.52 -10.33
C LEU A 4 7.92 13.19 -11.49
N GLY A 5 8.06 12.60 -12.68
CA GLY A 5 7.28 12.97 -13.84
C GLY A 5 5.79 12.66 -13.64
N LEU A 6 4.94 13.20 -14.54
CA LEU A 6 3.50 12.92 -14.53
C LEU A 6 3.21 11.41 -14.59
N HIS A 7 3.92 10.69 -15.46
CA HIS A 7 3.73 9.26 -15.64
C HIS A 7 4.07 8.48 -14.37
N GLU A 8 5.25 8.73 -13.79
CA GLU A 8 5.69 8.06 -12.55
C GLU A 8 4.77 8.37 -11.36
N THR A 9 4.23 9.59 -11.29
CA THR A 9 3.24 9.96 -10.27
C THR A 9 1.95 9.15 -10.44
N LEU A 10 1.47 8.98 -11.68
CA LEU A 10 0.28 8.17 -11.97
C LEU A 10 0.53 6.69 -11.66
N GLU A 11 1.68 6.15 -12.04
CA GLU A 11 2.08 4.77 -11.72
C GLU A 11 2.12 4.54 -10.20
N LEU A 12 2.65 5.48 -9.41
CA LEU A 12 2.61 5.38 -7.94
C LEU A 12 1.18 5.37 -7.39
N HIS A 13 0.28 6.18 -7.95
CA HIS A 13 -1.14 6.14 -7.56
C HIS A 13 -1.79 4.81 -7.89
N GLU A 14 -1.47 4.21 -9.05
CA GLU A 14 -1.95 2.89 -9.44
C GLU A 14 -1.46 1.81 -8.46
N ILE A 15 -0.17 1.82 -8.12
CA ILE A 15 0.42 0.88 -7.16
C ILE A 15 -0.20 1.07 -5.77
N LEU A 16 -0.40 2.31 -5.32
CA LEU A 16 -1.06 2.61 -4.05
C LEU A 16 -2.49 2.07 -3.99
N ASN A 17 -3.27 2.28 -5.05
CA ASN A 17 -4.63 1.76 -5.16
C ASN A 17 -4.65 0.23 -5.16
N PHE A 18 -3.74 -0.38 -5.92
CA PHE A 18 -3.58 -1.84 -5.95
C PHE A 18 -3.27 -2.41 -4.56
N LYS A 19 -2.30 -1.83 -3.84
CA LYS A 19 -1.95 -2.27 -2.47
C LYS A 19 -3.09 -2.08 -1.49
N SER A 20 -3.84 -0.99 -1.59
CA SER A 20 -5.03 -0.73 -0.75
C SER A 20 -6.12 -1.78 -0.98
N LEU A 21 -6.33 -2.19 -2.24
CA LEU A 21 -7.25 -3.27 -2.59
C LEU A 21 -6.79 -4.62 -2.03
N CYS A 22 -5.50 -4.95 -2.14
CA CYS A 22 -4.93 -6.16 -1.56
C CYS A 22 -5.11 -6.19 -0.04
N LEU A 23 -4.77 -5.10 0.66
CA LEU A 23 -4.93 -5.00 2.11
C LEU A 23 -6.40 -5.19 2.54
N SER A 24 -7.34 -4.59 1.80
CA SER A 24 -8.78 -4.75 2.07
C SER A 24 -9.23 -6.21 1.91
N LYS A 25 -8.73 -6.90 0.87
CA LYS A 25 -9.00 -8.33 0.65
C LYS A 25 -8.42 -9.18 1.76
N ALA A 26 -7.15 -8.97 2.12
CA ALA A 26 -6.48 -9.70 3.20
C ALA A 26 -7.19 -9.47 4.54
N SER A 27 -7.58 -8.23 4.85
CA SER A 27 -8.34 -7.90 6.06
C SER A 27 -9.70 -8.59 6.11
N THR A 28 -10.41 -8.64 4.99
CA THR A 28 -11.71 -9.34 4.89
C THR A 28 -11.52 -10.84 5.08
N MET A 29 -10.56 -11.45 4.38
CA MET A 29 -10.26 -12.88 4.47
C MET A 29 -9.78 -13.29 5.86
N ASN A 30 -8.98 -12.45 6.52
CA ASN A 30 -8.48 -12.72 7.88
C ASN A 30 -9.61 -12.79 8.93
N GLY A 31 -10.73 -12.11 8.68
CA GLY A 31 -11.94 -12.21 9.50
C GLY A 31 -12.76 -13.49 9.26
N LEU A 32 -12.57 -14.16 8.12
CA LEU A 32 -13.32 -15.35 7.71
C LEU A 32 -12.52 -16.66 7.86
N VAL A 33 -11.19 -16.58 7.84
CA VAL A 33 -10.30 -17.74 7.89
C VAL A 33 -10.33 -18.42 9.27
N GLN A 34 -10.46 -19.74 9.27
CA GLN A 34 -10.43 -20.59 10.48
C GLN A 34 -9.07 -21.25 10.68
N ASP A 35 -8.39 -21.58 9.58
CA ASP A 35 -7.04 -22.15 9.63
C ASP A 35 -6.04 -21.16 10.23
N THR A 36 -5.33 -21.59 11.27
CA THR A 36 -4.47 -20.71 12.07
C THR A 36 -3.20 -20.31 11.34
N GLU A 37 -2.65 -21.21 10.52
CA GLU A 37 -1.44 -20.92 9.75
C GLU A 37 -1.76 -19.90 8.65
N LEU A 38 -2.84 -20.10 7.90
CA LEU A 38 -3.31 -19.16 6.89
C LEU A 38 -3.67 -17.81 7.50
N LYS A 39 -4.25 -17.78 8.71
CA LYS A 39 -4.51 -16.53 9.45
C LYS A 39 -3.23 -15.76 9.73
N ASN A 40 -2.18 -16.44 10.17
CA ASN A 40 -0.89 -15.81 10.45
C ASN A 40 -0.24 -15.26 9.16
N ILE A 41 -0.35 -15.98 8.05
CA ILE A 41 0.12 -15.51 6.74
C ILE A 41 -0.62 -14.22 6.34
N LEU A 42 -1.95 -14.18 6.51
CA LEU A 42 -2.75 -12.98 6.21
C LEU A 42 -2.43 -11.81 7.14
N LEU A 43 -2.18 -12.05 8.44
CA LEU A 43 -1.73 -11.01 9.37
C LEU A 43 -0.38 -10.41 8.97
N GLN A 44 0.57 -11.25 8.54
CA GLN A 44 1.86 -10.79 8.04
C GLN A 44 1.69 -9.98 6.74
N ASP A 45 0.88 -10.44 5.80
CA ASP A 45 0.58 -9.70 4.57
C ASP A 45 -0.06 -8.34 4.86
N MET A 46 -1.01 -8.28 5.81
CA MET A 46 -1.62 -7.03 6.25
C MET A 46 -0.61 -6.06 6.87
N SER A 47 0.32 -6.57 7.70
CA SER A 47 1.38 -5.75 8.31
C SER A 47 2.27 -5.13 7.24
N ASN A 48 2.78 -5.97 6.33
CA ASN A 48 3.63 -5.53 5.23
C ASN A 48 2.89 -4.59 4.29
N GLY A 49 1.61 -4.87 4.00
CA GLY A 49 0.74 -4.05 3.16
C GLY A 49 0.57 -2.63 3.70
N ARG A 50 0.38 -2.47 5.02
CA ARG A 50 0.30 -1.15 5.68
C ARG A 50 1.60 -0.37 5.55
N GLU A 51 2.74 -1.02 5.82
CA GLU A 51 4.06 -0.38 5.70
C GLU A 51 4.32 0.09 4.26
N HIS A 52 4.00 -0.74 3.26
CA HIS A 52 4.15 -0.37 1.86
C HIS A 52 3.26 0.82 1.47
N ILE A 53 1.99 0.82 1.89
CA ILE A 53 1.07 1.94 1.65
C ILE A 53 1.60 3.22 2.25
N GLN A 54 2.09 3.17 3.48
CA GLN A 54 2.65 4.34 4.16
C GLN A 54 3.86 4.90 3.39
N LYS A 55 4.81 4.04 2.97
CA LYS A 55 5.96 4.46 2.16
C LYS A 55 5.55 5.08 0.82
N LEU A 56 4.57 4.50 0.13
CA LEU A 56 4.05 5.05 -1.13
C LEU A 56 3.40 6.42 -0.92
N GLN A 57 2.67 6.61 0.18
CA GLN A 57 2.08 7.90 0.54
C GLN A 57 3.16 8.94 0.89
N GLU A 58 4.19 8.56 1.63
CA GLU A 58 5.33 9.44 1.93
C GLU A 58 6.02 9.91 0.65
N ILE A 59 6.27 9.01 -0.31
CA ILE A 59 6.84 9.38 -1.62
C ILE A 59 5.95 10.37 -2.36
N LEU A 60 4.62 10.17 -2.36
CA LEU A 60 3.67 11.05 -3.03
C LEU A 60 3.53 12.43 -2.34
N VAL A 61 3.51 12.48 -1.01
CA VAL A 61 3.41 13.73 -0.22
C VAL A 61 4.66 14.60 -0.43
N ASN A 62 5.84 13.98 -0.41
CA ASN A 62 7.11 14.66 -0.62
C ASN A 62 7.23 15.29 -2.03
N GLN A 63 6.36 14.94 -3.00
CA GLN A 63 6.27 15.64 -4.30
C GLN A 63 5.56 17.01 -4.21
N GLY A 64 4.67 17.18 -3.23
CA GLY A 64 3.82 18.36 -3.05
C GLY A 64 4.55 19.58 -2.49
N GLU A 65 5.66 19.38 -1.79
CA GLU A 65 6.43 20.44 -1.12
C GLU A 65 7.27 21.30 -2.09
N GLY A 66 7.43 20.87 -3.35
CA GLY A 66 8.15 21.62 -4.40
C GLY A 66 7.24 22.45 -5.33
N ARG A 67 6.10 22.96 -4.83
CA ARG A 67 5.17 23.87 -5.55
C ARG A 67 4.98 25.21 -4.80
N GLN A 68 6.03 25.71 -4.14
CA GLN A 68 6.16 27.12 -3.76
C GLN A 68 7.24 27.77 -4.61
#